data_AF-A0A220SWU8-F1
#
_entry.id   AF-A0A220SWU8-F1
#
_cell.length_a   1.000
_cell.length_b   1.000
_cell.length_c   1.000
_cell.angle_alpha   90.00
_cell.angle_beta   90.00
_cell.angle_gamma   90.00
#
_symmetry.space_group_name_H-M   'P 1'
#
loop_
_entity.id
_entity.type
_entity.pdbx_description
1 polymer ?
#
loop_
_entity_poly.entity_id
_entity_poly.type
_entity_poly.pdbx_seq_one_letter_code
_entity_poly.pdbx_strand_id
1 'polypeptide(L)'
;MATEDNKFEDAYANHLDPLVAISRTGEIYWLEGYHRFAIASILELEEIPVYVLCRHEEWQRVRDALSTEPSSSLSSELEEYVNHPDTQDIDV
;
A
#
# COMPACT_ATOMS: atom_id res chain seq x y z
N MET A 1 -11.76 -0.46 -37.15
CA MET A 1 -12.96 0.17 -36.56
C MET A 1 -13.58 -0.85 -35.62
N ALA A 2 -13.24 -0.74 -34.34
CA ALA A 2 -13.89 -1.38 -33.18
C ALA A 2 -13.10 -0.91 -31.95
N THR A 3 -13.28 0.35 -31.53
CA THR A 3 -12.64 0.90 -30.33
C THR A 3 -13.56 1.90 -29.64
N GLU A 4 -14.87 1.74 -29.84
CA GLU A 4 -15.85 2.58 -29.17
C GLU A 4 -16.57 1.68 -28.16
N ASP A 5 -16.34 1.98 -26.89
CA ASP A 5 -17.03 1.45 -25.70
C ASP A 5 -16.44 0.18 -25.06
N ASN A 6 -15.14 0.19 -24.74
CA ASN A 6 -14.60 -0.71 -23.73
C ASN A 6 -14.86 -0.11 -22.34
N LYS A 7 -15.95 -0.52 -21.68
CA LYS A 7 -16.34 -0.05 -20.33
C LYS A 7 -15.25 -0.26 -19.26
N PHE A 8 -14.25 -1.09 -19.53
CA PHE A 8 -13.13 -1.33 -18.62
C PHE A 8 -11.96 -0.35 -18.83
N GLU A 9 -11.83 0.28 -20.01
CA GLU A 9 -10.79 1.29 -20.26
C GLU A 9 -11.13 2.61 -19.58
N ASP A 10 -12.40 3.02 -19.60
CA ASP A 10 -12.87 4.25 -18.94
C ASP A 10 -13.27 4.04 -17.47
N ALA A 11 -12.94 2.89 -16.88
CA ALA A 11 -13.20 2.66 -15.47
C ALA A 11 -12.49 3.75 -14.64
N TYR A 12 -13.23 4.39 -13.72
CA TYR A 12 -12.70 5.50 -12.92
C TYR A 12 -11.43 5.13 -12.16
N ALA A 13 -11.29 3.86 -11.76
CA ALA A 13 -10.08 3.33 -11.12
C ALA A 13 -8.81 3.50 -11.96
N ASN A 14 -8.89 3.48 -13.30
CA ASN A 14 -7.73 3.69 -14.18
C ASN A 14 -7.18 5.11 -14.14
N HIS A 15 -7.96 6.08 -13.64
CA HIS A 15 -7.53 7.46 -13.47
C HIS A 15 -6.85 7.72 -12.12
N LEU A 16 -6.90 6.75 -11.20
CA LEU A 16 -6.29 6.85 -9.89
C LEU A 16 -4.80 6.45 -9.93
N ASP A 17 -4.04 6.86 -8.90
CA ASP A 17 -2.77 6.20 -8.63
C ASP A 17 -3.02 4.75 -8.20
N PRO A 18 -2.01 3.87 -8.28
CA PRO A 18 -2.23 2.47 -7.97
C PRO A 18 -2.79 2.23 -6.57
N LEU A 19 -3.69 1.25 -6.46
CA LEU A 19 -4.42 0.96 -5.22
C LEU A 19 -3.94 -0.35 -4.62
N VAL A 20 -3.75 -0.33 -3.31
CA VAL A 20 -3.37 -1.50 -2.51
C VAL A 20 -4.30 -1.69 -1.32
N ALA A 21 -4.38 -2.92 -0.82
CA ALA A 21 -4.92 -3.24 0.49
C ALA A 21 -3.82 -3.85 1.36
N ILE A 22 -3.94 -3.71 2.68
CA ILE A 22 -2.98 -4.28 3.62
C ILE A 22 -3.65 -5.36 4.46
N SER A 23 -3.03 -6.53 4.46
CA SER A 23 -3.50 -7.72 5.16
C SER A 23 -3.32 -7.60 6.67
N ARG A 24 -3.86 -8.57 7.42
CA ARG A 24 -3.66 -8.70 8.86
C ARG A 24 -2.18 -8.68 9.28
N THR A 25 -1.29 -9.20 8.45
CA THR A 25 0.15 -9.36 8.76
C THR A 25 1.01 -8.29 8.11
N GLY A 26 0.43 -7.23 7.57
CA GLY A 26 1.15 -6.17 6.86
C GLY A 26 1.40 -6.45 5.38
N GLU A 27 1.13 -7.66 4.88
CA GLU A 27 1.32 -7.94 3.46
C GLU A 27 0.51 -6.99 2.56
N ILE A 28 1.18 -6.42 1.55
CA ILE A 28 0.58 -5.48 0.61
C ILE A 28 0.00 -6.25 -0.56
N TYR A 29 -1.31 -6.14 -0.75
CA TYR A 29 -2.06 -6.74 -1.83
C TYR A 29 -2.39 -5.70 -2.89
N TRP A 30 -2.00 -5.97 -4.13
CA TRP A 30 -2.29 -5.10 -5.26
C TRP A 30 -3.74 -5.24 -5.70
N LEU A 31 -4.42 -4.12 -5.92
CA LEU A 31 -5.81 -4.11 -6.37
C LEU A 31 -5.92 -3.57 -7.79
N GLU A 32 -5.39 -2.37 -8.04
CA GLU A 32 -5.55 -1.65 -9.32
C GLU A 32 -4.30 -0.83 -9.69
N GLY A 33 -4.24 -0.33 -10.92
CA GLY A 33 -3.12 0.48 -11.41
C GLY A 33 -1.99 -0.32 -12.05
N TYR A 34 -2.28 -1.54 -12.53
CA TYR A 34 -1.31 -2.44 -13.17
C TYR A 34 -0.53 -1.79 -14.32
N HIS A 35 -1.17 -0.93 -15.11
CA HIS A 35 -0.50 -0.22 -16.19
C HIS A 35 0.63 0.68 -15.69
N ARG A 36 0.38 1.43 -14.60
CA ARG A 36 1.38 2.30 -13.99
C ARG A 36 2.51 1.52 -13.34
N PHE A 37 2.18 0.40 -12.68
CA PHE A 37 3.19 -0.52 -12.14
C PHE A 37 4.07 -1.11 -13.24
N ALA A 38 3.48 -1.58 -14.34
CA ALA A 38 4.23 -2.13 -15.47
C ALA A 38 5.19 -1.08 -16.07
N ILE A 39 4.74 0.17 -16.22
CA ILE A 39 5.59 1.28 -16.67
C ILE A 39 6.74 1.52 -15.68
N ALA A 40 6.45 1.62 -14.39
CA ALA A 40 7.47 1.83 -13.36
C ALA A 40 8.52 0.71 -13.34
N SER A 41 8.08 -0.54 -13.51
CA SER A 41 8.97 -1.71 -13.59
C SER A 41 9.87 -1.66 -14.83
N ILE A 42 9.35 -1.27 -16.00
CA ILE A 42 10.15 -1.10 -17.23
C ILE A 42 11.16 0.04 -17.07
N LEU A 43 10.81 1.08 -16.33
CA LEU A 43 11.69 2.22 -16.04
C LEU A 43 12.66 1.95 -14.89
N GLU A 44 12.64 0.75 -14.30
CA GLU A 44 13.51 0.35 -13.19
C GLU A 44 13.41 1.30 -11.98
N LEU A 45 12.20 1.83 -11.72
CA LEU A 45 11.96 2.62 -10.53
C LEU A 45 11.97 1.72 -9.29
N GLU A 46 12.73 2.13 -8.28
CA GLU A 46 12.85 1.36 -7.02
C GLU A 46 11.54 1.38 -6.23
N GLU A 47 10.79 2.48 -6.27
CA GLU A 47 9.58 2.70 -5.50
C GLU A 47 8.55 3.52 -6.28
N ILE A 48 7.27 3.31 -5.99
CA ILE A 48 6.16 4.10 -6.55
C ILE A 48 5.15 4.48 -5.46
N PRO A 49 4.52 5.66 -5.57
CA PRO A 49 3.42 6.01 -4.69
C PRO A 49 2.21 5.13 -4.99
N VAL A 50 1.50 4.74 -3.93
CA VAL A 50 0.26 3.98 -3.98
C VAL A 50 -0.76 4.56 -3.00
N TYR A 51 -2.04 4.36 -3.28
CA TYR A 51 -3.12 4.61 -2.33
C TYR A 51 -3.48 3.34 -1.57
N VAL A 52 -3.48 3.41 -0.24
CA VAL A 52 -4.00 2.35 0.61
C VAL A 52 -5.53 2.48 0.68
N LEU A 53 -6.25 1.60 -0.02
CA LEU A 53 -7.71 1.60 -0.05
C LEU A 53 -8.30 1.17 1.29
N CYS A 54 -7.74 0.13 1.90
CA CYS A 54 -8.13 -0.36 3.21
C CYS A 54 -6.97 -1.09 3.90
N ARG A 55 -7.07 -1.15 5.23
CA ARG A 55 -6.18 -1.92 6.10
C ARG A 55 -7.03 -2.91 6.87
N HIS A 56 -6.51 -4.10 7.09
CA HIS A 56 -7.10 -5.04 8.03
C HIS A 56 -7.10 -4.43 9.44
N GLU A 57 -8.13 -4.70 10.24
CA GLU A 57 -8.30 -4.08 11.57
C GLU A 57 -7.13 -4.43 12.51
N GLU A 58 -6.70 -5.69 12.51
CA GLU A 58 -5.54 -6.15 13.28
C GLU A 58 -4.24 -5.48 12.86
N TRP A 59 -4.04 -5.18 11.57
CA TRP A 59 -2.88 -4.40 11.14
C TRP A 59 -2.95 -2.96 11.63
N GLN A 60 -4.15 -2.36 11.59
CA GLN A 60 -4.35 -1.02 12.15
C GLN A 60 -3.98 -0.98 13.65
N ARG A 61 -4.30 -2.02 14.43
CA ARG A 61 -3.89 -2.10 15.84
C ARG A 61 -2.38 -2.16 16.02
N VAL A 62 -1.65 -2.83 15.12
CA VAL A 62 -0.17 -2.84 15.11
C VAL A 62 0.37 -1.43 14.87
N ARG A 63 -0.16 -0.72 13.88
CA ARG A 63 0.21 0.69 13.60
C ARG A 63 -0.04 1.59 14.79
N ASP A 64 -1.22 1.46 15.41
CA ASP A 64 -1.61 2.27 16.57
C ASP A 64 -0.67 2.01 17.76
N ALA A 65 -0.28 0.75 17.98
CA ALA A 65 0.70 0.38 19.00
C ALA A 65 2.07 1.04 18.73
N LEU A 66 2.58 0.93 17.50
CA LEU A 66 3.84 1.58 17.07
C LEU A 66 3.83 3.09 17.29
N SER A 67 2.69 3.76 17.05
CA SER A 67 2.55 5.20 17.28
C SER A 67 2.56 5.62 18.76
N THR A 68 2.28 4.70 19.68
CA THR A 68 2.07 5.02 21.10
C THR A 68 3.21 4.56 21.99
N GLU A 69 3.92 3.51 21.59
CA GLU A 69 5.07 3.00 22.34
C GLU A 69 6.36 3.68 21.86
N PRO A 70 7.16 4.27 22.76
CA PRO A 70 8.45 4.80 22.37
C PRO A 70 9.33 3.67 21.85
N SER A 71 10.08 3.92 20.77
CA SER A 71 11.01 2.97 20.14
C SER A 71 11.87 2.13 21.10
N SER A 72 12.22 2.66 22.28
CA SER A 72 13.01 1.96 23.31
C SER A 72 12.29 0.85 24.09
N SER A 73 10.98 0.71 23.94
CA SER A 73 10.15 -0.27 24.68
C SER A 73 9.34 -1.20 23.78
N LEU A 74 9.56 -1.16 22.46
CA LEU A 74 8.85 -2.01 21.52
C LEU A 74 9.11 -3.49 21.84
N SER A 75 8.06 -4.30 21.75
CA SER A 75 8.23 -5.74 21.75
C SER A 75 8.95 -6.19 20.47
N SER A 76 9.64 -7.33 20.53
CA SER A 76 10.32 -7.92 19.37
C SER A 76 9.38 -8.19 18.18
N GLU A 77 8.08 -8.30 18.45
CA GLU A 77 7.04 -8.51 17.43
C GLU A 77 6.70 -7.20 16.70
N LEU A 78 6.77 -6.05 17.38
CA LEU A 78 6.53 -4.74 16.76
C LEU A 78 7.77 -4.20 16.04
N GLU A 79 8.98 -4.52 16.52
CA GLU A 79 10.24 -4.15 15.89
C GLU A 79 10.33 -4.59 14.42
N GLU A 80 9.74 -5.74 14.07
CA GLU A 80 9.67 -6.25 12.69
C GLU A 80 8.95 -5.28 11.74
N TYR A 81 7.98 -4.52 12.26
CA TYR A 81 7.11 -3.66 11.47
C TYR A 81 7.53 -2.18 11.46
N VAL A 82 8.61 -1.81 12.15
CA VAL A 82 9.11 -0.42 12.20
C VAL A 82 9.50 0.09 10.81
N ASN A 83 10.08 -0.77 9.97
CA ASN A 83 10.50 -0.42 8.61
C ASN A 83 9.46 -0.76 7.54
N HIS A 84 8.23 -1.10 7.94
CA HIS A 84 7.20 -1.43 6.99
C HIS A 84 6.82 -0.18 6.16
N PRO A 85 6.63 -0.26 4.83
CA PRO A 85 6.34 0.92 4.00
C PRO A 85 5.12 1.72 4.48
N ASP A 86 4.09 1.01 4.95
CA ASP A 86 2.90 1.64 5.49
C ASP A 86 3.18 2.44 6.77
N THR A 87 4.14 2.10 7.63
CA THR A 87 4.37 2.73 8.97
C THR A 87 5.30 3.94 8.96
N GLN A 88 5.86 4.30 7.80
CA GLN A 88 6.83 5.39 7.66
C GLN A 88 6.27 6.79 7.94
N ASP A 89 4.95 6.95 7.95
CA ASP A 89 4.25 8.21 8.25
C ASP A 89 4.03 8.44 9.75
N ILE A 90 4.38 7.46 10.59
CA ILE A 90 4.20 7.51 12.04
C ILE A 90 5.55 7.90 12.68
N ASP A 91 5.51 8.87 13.60
CA ASP A 91 6.65 9.17 14.47
C ASP A 91 6.78 8.04 15.52
N VAL A 92 7.77 7.15 15.35
CA VAL A 92 8.08 6.01 16.25
C VAL A 92 9.23 6.36 17.20
#